data_AF-A0AAP9XZ15-F1
#
_entry.id   AF-A0AAP9XZ15-F1
#
_cell.length_a   1.000
_cell.length_b   1.000
_cell.length_c   1.000
_cell.angle_alpha   90.00
_cell.angle_beta   90.00
_cell.angle_gamma   90.00
#
_symmetry.space_group_name_H-M   'P 1'
#
loop_
_entity.id
_entity.type
_entity.pdbx_description
1 polymer ?
#
loop_
_entity_poly.entity_id
_entity_poly.type
_entity_poly.pdbx_seq_one_letter_code
_entity_poly.pdbx_strand_id
1 'polypeptide(L)'
;MTADQFRDLIDRHGANPRRWPAPCREAAWRHADALGDALRDTLAPARLLDALLDAADAPPPSEALQRRILASFPRRPPRWIARHPWWSGAGLIGIAAAGCTAGFMLMSMLMSVPPGRHPAPGSPYDAGTFRENAFDWPTSGKDSE
;
A
#
# COMPACT_ATOMS: atom_id res chain seq x y z
N MET A 1 12.35 -19.35 16.34
CA MET A 1 13.80 -19.11 16.19
C MET A 1 14.37 -18.74 17.55
N THR A 2 15.66 -18.94 17.78
CA THR A 2 16.30 -18.57 19.06
C THR A 2 16.66 -17.07 19.09
N ALA A 3 16.88 -16.51 20.27
CA ALA A 3 17.28 -15.11 20.41
C ALA A 3 18.59 -14.78 19.66
N ASP A 4 19.53 -15.73 19.61
CA ASP A 4 20.80 -15.56 18.87
C ASP A 4 20.59 -15.55 17.36
N GLN A 5 19.70 -16.41 16.83
CA GLN A 5 19.34 -16.38 15.41
C GLN A 5 18.66 -15.07 15.01
N PHE A 6 17.85 -14.50 15.91
CA PHE A 6 17.22 -13.22 15.66
C PHE A 6 18.23 -12.07 15.67
N ARG A 7 19.19 -12.07 16.60
CA ARG A 7 20.28 -11.09 16.62
C ARG A 7 21.14 -11.16 15.36
N ASP A 8 21.52 -12.37 14.92
CA ASP A 8 22.25 -12.58 13.67
C ASP A 8 21.46 -12.10 12.43
N LEU A 9 20.15 -12.29 12.42
CA LEU A 9 19.27 -11.76 11.37
C LEU A 9 19.29 -10.23 11.33
N ILE A 10 19.15 -9.57 12.48
CA ILE A 10 19.17 -8.10 12.60
C ILE A 10 20.54 -7.55 12.20
N ASP A 11 21.63 -8.19 12.64
CA ASP A 11 22.99 -7.74 12.36
C ASP A 11 23.30 -7.76 10.85
N ARG A 12 22.84 -8.80 10.14
CA ARG A 12 23.06 -8.92 8.68
C ARG A 12 22.09 -8.10 7.82
N HIS A 13 20.82 -7.99 8.22
CA HIS A 13 19.77 -7.44 7.36
C HIS A 13 19.20 -6.10 7.85
N GLY A 14 19.64 -5.61 9.01
CA GLY A 14 19.19 -4.37 9.62
C GLY A 14 17.82 -4.48 10.29
N ALA A 15 17.35 -3.33 10.78
CA ALA A 15 16.13 -3.27 11.59
C ALA A 15 14.82 -3.33 10.77
N ASN A 16 14.91 -3.37 9.44
CA ASN A 16 13.76 -3.28 8.54
C ASN A 16 13.18 -4.68 8.20
N PRO A 17 11.97 -5.04 8.68
CA PRO A 17 11.38 -6.36 8.43
C PRO A 17 11.08 -6.65 6.95
N ARG A 18 10.96 -5.61 6.11
CA ARG A 18 10.76 -5.78 4.66
C ARG A 18 12.01 -6.31 3.96
N ARG A 19 13.20 -6.04 4.50
CA ARG A 19 14.49 -6.48 3.94
C ARG A 19 14.87 -7.91 4.34
N TRP A 20 14.19 -8.50 5.31
CA TRP A 20 14.51 -9.86 5.76
C TRP A 20 14.23 -10.92 4.67
N PRO A 21 15.07 -11.97 4.57
CA PRO A 21 14.89 -13.03 3.59
C PRO A 21 13.59 -13.79 3.82
N ALA A 22 12.90 -14.15 2.73
CA ALA A 22 11.63 -14.88 2.75
C ALA A 22 11.60 -16.13 3.66
N PRO A 23 12.60 -17.03 3.67
CA PRO A 23 12.56 -18.23 4.51
C PRO A 23 12.58 -17.94 6.02
N CYS A 24 13.20 -16.83 6.45
CA CYS A 24 13.28 -16.48 7.87
C CYS A 24 12.20 -15.49 8.31
N ARG A 25 11.49 -14.87 7.37
CA ARG A 25 10.58 -13.75 7.63
C ARG A 25 9.47 -14.13 8.59
N GLU A 26 8.76 -15.23 8.33
CA GLU A 26 7.61 -15.64 9.14
C GLU A 26 8.01 -16.01 10.59
N ALA A 27 9.12 -16.74 10.74
CA ALA A 27 9.69 -17.04 12.06
C ALA A 27 10.15 -15.77 12.78
N ALA A 28 10.65 -14.79 12.02
CA ALA A 28 11.08 -13.50 12.55
C ALA A 28 9.93 -12.60 13.00
N TRP A 29 8.85 -12.57 12.23
CA TRP A 29 7.62 -11.90 12.63
C TRP A 29 7.03 -12.50 13.91
N ARG A 30 6.94 -13.83 14.00
CA ARG A 30 6.41 -14.49 15.22
C ARG A 30 7.25 -14.19 16.47
N HIS A 31 8.57 -14.09 16.33
CA HIS A 31 9.43 -13.72 17.46
C HIS A 31 9.37 -12.24 17.80
N ALA A 32 9.25 -11.37 16.79
CA ALA A 32 9.07 -9.94 16.98
C ALA A 32 7.74 -9.64 17.68
N ASP A 33 6.67 -10.36 17.32
CA ASP A 33 5.37 -10.29 17.98
C ASP A 33 5.45 -10.74 19.46
N ALA A 34 6.17 -11.84 19.72
CA ALA A 34 6.40 -12.34 21.08
C ALA A 34 7.24 -11.39 21.95
N LEU A 35 8.10 -10.55 21.36
CA LEU A 35 8.90 -9.55 22.06
C LEU A 35 8.08 -8.32 22.47
N GLY A 36 6.98 -8.02 21.77
CA GLY A 36 6.11 -6.88 22.06
C GLY A 36 6.89 -5.56 22.16
N ASP A 37 6.81 -4.89 23.30
CA ASP A 37 7.48 -3.61 23.53
C ASP A 37 9.01 -3.72 23.57
N ALA A 38 9.58 -4.85 24.01
CA ALA A 38 11.02 -5.07 24.06
C ALA A 38 11.66 -5.15 22.65
N LEU A 39 10.84 -5.32 21.60
CA LEU A 39 11.28 -5.27 20.22
C LEU A 39 11.89 -3.90 19.87
N ARG A 40 11.35 -2.81 20.43
CA ARG A 40 11.85 -1.46 20.15
C ARG A 40 13.28 -1.30 20.62
N ASP A 41 13.57 -1.74 21.84
CA ASP A 41 14.91 -1.68 22.42
C ASP A 41 15.87 -2.61 21.70
N THR A 42 15.41 -3.82 21.34
CA THR A 42 16.22 -4.80 20.59
C THR A 42 16.64 -4.28 19.21
N LEU A 43 15.77 -3.53 18.54
CA LEU A 43 16.03 -2.98 17.20
C LEU A 43 16.67 -1.58 17.22
N ALA A 44 16.71 -0.89 18.36
CA ALA A 44 17.19 0.48 18.45
C ALA A 44 18.63 0.68 17.92
N PRO A 45 19.60 -0.19 18.22
CA PRO A 45 20.97 -0.04 17.70
C PRO A 45 21.01 -0.12 16.17
N ALA A 46 20.31 -1.09 15.58
CA ALA A 46 20.26 -1.27 14.13
C ALA A 46 19.50 -0.11 13.44
N ARG A 47 18.42 0.40 14.07
CA ARG A 47 17.71 1.59 13.56
C ARG A 47 18.57 2.85 13.57
N LEU A 48 19.38 3.04 14.62
CA LEU A 48 20.29 4.17 14.70
C LEU A 48 21.33 4.11 13.57
N LEU A 49 21.92 2.93 13.34
CA LEU A 49 22.85 2.73 12.23
C LEU A 49 22.18 2.99 10.87
N ASP A 50 21.00 2.42 10.65
CA ASP A 50 20.23 2.64 9.42
C ASP A 50 19.96 4.15 9.20
N ALA A 51 19.58 4.89 10.26
CA ALA A 51 19.34 6.33 10.18
C ALA A 51 20.62 7.13 9.88
N LEU A 52 21.77 6.74 10.44
CA LEU A 52 23.06 7.36 10.13
C LEU A 52 23.48 7.11 8.68
N LEU A 53 23.22 5.90 8.16
CA LEU A 53 23.50 5.55 6.77
C LEU A 53 22.58 6.29 5.79
N ASP A 54 21.29 6.44 6.12
CA ASP A 54 20.33 7.18 5.31
C ASP A 54 20.62 8.70 5.33
N ALA A 55 21.19 9.22 6.42
CA ALA A 55 21.60 10.62 6.52
C ALA A 55 22.96 10.91 5.86
N ALA A 56 23.75 9.88 5.56
CA ALA A 56 25.04 10.05 4.90
C ALA A 56 24.83 10.42 3.43
N ASP A 57 25.31 11.59 3.03
CA ASP A 57 25.25 12.02 1.63
C ASP A 57 26.24 11.19 0.80
N ALA A 58 25.71 10.28 0.00
CA ALA A 58 26.50 9.44 -0.88
C ALA A 58 26.67 10.14 -2.24
N PRO A 59 27.91 10.41 -2.69
CA PRO A 59 28.13 11.04 -3.98
C PRO A 59 27.54 10.17 -5.10
N PRO A 60 26.93 10.78 -6.13
CA PRO A 60 26.34 10.03 -7.23
C PRO A 60 27.41 9.15 -7.91
N PRO A 61 27.09 7.90 -8.28
CA PRO A 61 28.04 7.02 -8.94
C PRO A 61 28.46 7.62 -10.29
N SER A 62 29.75 7.54 -10.60
CA SER A 62 30.29 8.11 -11.85
C SER A 62 29.61 7.53 -13.08
N GLU A 63 29.44 8.34 -14.13
CA GLU A 63 28.84 7.87 -15.39
C GLU A 63 29.58 6.66 -15.97
N ALA A 64 30.90 6.63 -15.84
CA ALA A 64 31.72 5.51 -16.30
C ALA A 64 31.35 4.20 -15.58
N LEU A 65 31.11 4.26 -14.27
CA LEU A 65 30.67 3.11 -13.47
C LEU A 65 29.27 2.68 -13.87
N GLN A 66 28.34 3.62 -14.03
CA GLN A 66 26.98 3.33 -14.46
C GLN A 66 26.96 2.63 -15.82
N ARG A 67 27.73 3.14 -16.80
CA ARG A 67 27.84 2.53 -18.14
C ARG A 67 28.44 1.12 -18.06
N ARG A 68 29.46 0.90 -17.23
CA ARG A 68 30.06 -0.43 -17.04
C ARG A 68 29.07 -1.43 -16.43
N ILE A 69 28.29 -1.01 -15.44
CA ILE A 69 27.24 -1.83 -14.84
C ILE A 69 26.16 -2.17 -15.88
N LEU A 70 25.66 -1.16 -16.62
CA LEU A 70 24.67 -1.37 -17.68
C LEU A 70 25.18 -2.27 -18.81
N ALA A 71 26.46 -2.18 -19.15
CA ALA A 71 27.09 -3.06 -20.14
C ALA A 71 27.29 -4.50 -19.64
N SER A 72 27.38 -4.71 -18.32
CA SER A 72 27.54 -6.04 -17.72
C SER A 72 26.26 -6.88 -17.73
N PHE A 73 25.09 -6.24 -17.90
CA PHE A 73 23.82 -6.95 -18.00
C PHE A 73 23.68 -7.63 -19.37
N PRO A 74 23.13 -8.87 -19.42
CA PRO A 74 22.86 -9.54 -20.67
C PRO A 74 21.79 -8.77 -21.46
N ARG A 75 22.21 -8.08 -22.53
CA ARG A 75 21.36 -7.26 -23.42
C ARG A 75 20.42 -8.03 -24.34
N ARG A 76 20.36 -9.37 -24.26
CA ARG A 76 19.53 -10.17 -25.16
C ARG A 76 18.14 -10.34 -24.55
N PRO A 77 17.06 -9.83 -25.19
CA PRO A 77 15.72 -10.22 -24.79
C PRO A 77 15.61 -11.75 -24.88
N PRO A 78 14.87 -12.38 -23.96
CA PRO A 78 14.61 -13.81 -24.05
C PRO A 78 14.14 -14.19 -25.46
N ARG A 79 14.77 -15.21 -26.06
CA ARG A 79 14.47 -15.66 -27.44
C ARG A 79 12.99 -15.99 -27.68
N TRP A 80 12.22 -16.25 -26.62
CA TRP A 80 10.79 -16.52 -26.69
C TRP A 80 9.92 -15.27 -26.93
N ILE A 81 10.38 -14.08 -26.49
CA ILE A 81 9.68 -12.81 -26.74
C ILE A 81 9.85 -12.37 -28.21
N ALA A 82 11.03 -12.61 -28.79
CA ALA A 82 11.30 -12.28 -30.19
C ALA A 82 10.52 -13.14 -31.21
N ARG A 83 9.84 -14.22 -30.76
CA ARG A 83 9.15 -15.18 -31.64
C ARG A 83 7.62 -15.12 -31.58
N HIS A 84 7.03 -14.35 -30.67
CA HIS A 84 5.58 -14.24 -30.54
C HIS A 84 5.07 -12.83 -30.86
N PRO A 85 4.93 -12.48 -32.17
CA PRO A 85 4.44 -11.17 -32.60
C PRO A 85 2.97 -10.89 -32.20
N TRP A 86 2.22 -11.91 -31.79
CA TRP A 86 0.88 -11.79 -31.20
C TRP A 86 0.86 -10.84 -29.99
N TRP A 87 1.92 -10.82 -29.18
CA TRP A 87 1.95 -10.07 -27.92
C TRP A 87 2.24 -8.57 -28.12
N SER A 88 2.44 -8.11 -29.35
CA SER A 88 2.79 -6.71 -29.65
C SER A 88 1.63 -5.71 -29.60
N GLY A 89 0.52 -6.00 -28.91
CA GLY A 89 -0.50 -5.00 -28.57
C GLY A 89 -1.95 -5.38 -28.91
N ALA A 90 -2.18 -6.36 -29.77
CA ALA A 90 -3.54 -6.83 -30.09
C ALA A 90 -4.18 -7.63 -28.93
N GLY A 91 -3.37 -8.34 -28.13
CA GLY A 91 -3.86 -9.14 -27.00
C GLY A 91 -4.38 -8.33 -25.80
N LEU A 92 -3.98 -7.07 -25.65
CA LEU A 92 -4.38 -6.22 -24.52
C LEU A 92 -5.78 -5.63 -24.67
N ILE A 93 -6.29 -5.50 -25.91
CA ILE A 93 -7.63 -4.94 -26.17
C ILE A 93 -8.74 -5.93 -25.74
N GLY A 94 -8.49 -7.25 -25.83
CA GLY A 94 -9.49 -8.26 -25.46
C GLY A 94 -9.73 -8.42 -23.96
N ILE A 95 -8.71 -8.18 -23.12
CA ILE A 95 -8.79 -8.40 -21.67
C ILE A 95 -9.62 -7.29 -20.98
N ALA A 96 -9.62 -6.07 -21.52
CA ALA A 96 -10.38 -4.95 -20.96
C ALA A 96 -11.91 -5.15 -21.07
N ALA A 97 -12.40 -5.73 -22.17
CA ALA A 97 -13.83 -5.92 -22.39
C ALA A 97 -14.46 -6.98 -21.46
N ALA A 98 -13.72 -8.06 -21.15
CA ALA A 98 -14.21 -9.12 -20.25
C ALA A 98 -14.23 -8.70 -18.77
N GLY A 99 -13.36 -7.77 -18.36
CA GLY A 99 -13.35 -7.24 -17.00
C GLY A 99 -14.58 -6.36 -16.69
N CYS A 100 -15.06 -5.59 -17.65
CA CYS A 100 -16.21 -4.69 -17.46
C CYS A 100 -17.54 -5.43 -17.26
N THR A 101 -17.78 -6.53 -17.98
CA THR A 101 -19.03 -7.30 -17.84
C THR A 101 -19.14 -8.02 -16.50
N ALA A 102 -18.03 -8.62 -16.02
CA ALA A 102 -18.01 -9.28 -14.72
C ALA A 102 -18.25 -8.30 -13.55
N GLY A 103 -17.65 -7.10 -13.61
CA GLY A 103 -17.86 -6.06 -12.61
C GLY A 103 -19.30 -5.53 -12.58
N PHE A 104 -19.92 -5.33 -13.75
CA PHE A 104 -21.30 -4.86 -13.85
C PHE A 104 -22.32 -5.87 -13.30
N MET A 105 -22.11 -7.16 -13.56
CA MET A 105 -22.98 -8.23 -13.03
C MET A 105 -22.94 -8.30 -11.50
N LEU A 106 -21.76 -8.16 -10.91
CA LEU A 106 -21.59 -8.18 -9.45
C LEU A 106 -22.25 -6.97 -8.78
N MET A 107 -22.12 -5.78 -9.37
CA MET A 107 -22.77 -4.56 -8.86
C MET A 107 -24.29 -4.64 -8.97
N SER A 108 -24.82 -5.24 -10.04
CA SER A 108 -26.27 -5.44 -10.20
C SER A 108 -26.86 -6.40 -9.15
N MET A 109 -26.15 -7.46 -8.80
CA MET A 109 -26.59 -8.34 -7.70
C MET A 109 -26.54 -7.64 -6.34
N LEU A 110 -25.54 -6.78 -6.12
CA LEU A 110 -25.35 -6.06 -4.85
C LEU A 110 -26.33 -4.89 -4.68
N MET A 111 -26.73 -4.25 -5.78
CA MET A 111 -27.68 -3.11 -5.80
C MET A 111 -29.15 -3.54 -5.91
N SER A 112 -29.44 -4.85 -5.98
CA SER A 112 -30.80 -5.38 -5.91
C SER A 112 -31.32 -5.31 -4.47
N VAL A 113 -31.46 -4.07 -3.97
CA VAL A 113 -32.22 -3.72 -2.78
C VAL A 113 -33.67 -4.17 -3.01
N PRO A 114 -34.25 -5.00 -2.14
CA PRO A 114 -35.66 -5.38 -2.28
C PRO A 114 -36.51 -4.11 -2.27
N PRO A 115 -37.55 -3.99 -3.12
CA PRO A 115 -38.41 -2.81 -3.11
C PRO A 115 -38.89 -2.59 -1.69
N GLY A 116 -38.54 -1.43 -1.13
CA GLY A 116 -38.84 -1.08 0.25
C GLY A 116 -40.31 -1.34 0.52
N ARG A 117 -40.61 -2.10 1.57
CA ARG A 117 -41.96 -2.17 2.12
C ARG A 117 -42.39 -0.73 2.39
N HIS A 118 -43.41 -0.26 1.69
CA HIS A 118 -44.10 0.97 2.08
C HIS A 118 -44.46 0.85 3.57
N PRO A 119 -44.00 1.75 4.45
CA PRO A 119 -44.47 1.76 5.82
C PRO A 119 -45.98 2.01 5.80
N ALA A 120 -46.72 1.21 6.57
CA ALA A 120 -48.17 1.36 6.69
C ALA A 120 -48.50 2.76 7.25
N PRO A 121 -49.59 3.41 6.77
CA PRO A 121 -50.04 4.69 7.31
C PRO A 121 -50.34 4.52 8.81
N GLY A 122 -49.68 5.32 9.67
CA GLY A 122 -49.87 5.29 11.13
C GLY A 122 -48.63 4.90 11.96
N SER A 123 -47.44 4.88 11.38
CA SER A 123 -46.20 4.61 12.11
C SER A 123 -45.80 5.80 13.03
N PRO A 124 -45.39 5.56 14.29
CA PRO A 124 -45.08 6.62 15.27
C PRO A 124 -43.78 7.40 14.99
N TYR A 125 -43.09 7.11 13.87
CA TYR A 125 -41.90 7.86 13.44
C TYR A 125 -42.24 9.07 12.54
N ASP A 126 -43.52 9.38 12.33
CA ASP A 126 -43.99 10.49 11.46
C ASP A 126 -43.96 11.86 12.16
N ALA A 127 -43.23 12.02 13.25
CA ALA A 127 -43.12 13.27 13.99
C ALA A 127 -41.68 13.55 14.43
N GLY A 128 -40.89 14.03 13.47
CA GLY A 128 -39.61 14.67 13.71
C GLY A 128 -39.48 15.86 12.78
N THR A 129 -40.29 16.90 13.05
CA THR A 129 -40.21 18.19 12.38
C THR A 129 -38.76 18.69 12.38
N PHE A 130 -38.18 18.82 11.20
CA PHE A 130 -36.95 19.56 10.99
C PHE A 130 -37.21 20.99 11.42
N ARG A 131 -36.86 21.31 12.66
CA ARG A 131 -36.85 22.68 13.16
C ARG A 131 -35.77 23.42 12.38
N GLU A 132 -36.21 24.39 11.57
CA GLU A 132 -35.39 25.44 10.99
C GLU A 132 -34.70 26.19 12.13
N ASN A 133 -33.51 25.74 12.51
CA ASN A 133 -32.58 26.58 13.22
C ASN A 133 -31.92 27.44 12.14
N ALA A 134 -32.52 28.61 11.89
CA ALA A 134 -31.87 29.71 11.20
C ALA A 134 -30.54 29.98 11.92
N PHE A 135 -29.45 29.46 11.36
CA PHE A 135 -28.11 29.76 11.80
C PHE A 135 -27.80 31.17 11.31
N ASP A 136 -28.13 32.15 12.15
CA ASP A 136 -27.82 33.56 11.91
C ASP A 136 -26.31 33.72 12.05
N TRP A 137 -25.64 33.98 10.93
CA TRP A 137 -24.20 34.17 10.89
C TRP A 137 -23.89 35.60 11.34
N PRO A 138 -22.94 35.83 12.26
CA PRO A 138 -22.56 37.18 12.61
C PRO A 138 -21.74 37.81 11.47
N THR A 139 -22.30 38.82 10.80
CA THR A 139 -21.55 39.79 9.99
C THR A 139 -20.58 40.55 10.90
N SER A 140 -19.39 40.02 11.14
CA SER A 140 -18.33 40.75 11.82
C SER A 140 -17.51 41.56 10.81
N GLY A 141 -17.67 42.89 10.87
CA GLY A 141 -16.58 43.85 10.71
C GLY A 141 -16.12 44.22 9.31
N LYS A 142 -16.74 45.25 8.72
CA LYS A 142 -16.03 46.28 7.96
C LYS A 142 -16.71 47.63 8.16
N ASP A 143 -16.35 48.29 9.25
CA ASP A 143 -16.41 49.75 9.42
C ASP A 143 -15.27 50.15 10.37
N SER A 144 -14.12 50.50 9.81
CA SER A 144 -13.09 51.38 10.38
C SER A 144 -11.94 51.51 9.38
N GLU A 145 -12.05 52.50 8.49
CA GLU A 145 -11.16 53.68 8.37
C GLU A 145 -11.14 54.23 6.94
#